data_AF-A0A6N7SP97-F1
#
_entry.id   AF-A0A6N7SP97-F1
#
_cell.length_a   1.000
_cell.length_b   1.000
_cell.length_c   1.000
_cell.angle_alpha   90.00
_cell.angle_beta   90.00
_cell.angle_gamma   90.00
#
_symmetry.space_group_name_H-M   'P 1'
#
loop_
_entity.id
_entity.type
_entity.pdbx_description
1 polymer ?
#
loop_
_entity_poly.entity_id
_entity_poly.type
_entity_poly.pdbx_seq_one_letter_code
_entity_poly.pdbx_strand_id
1 'polypeptide(L)'
;MNILSTAMHKIDSINNAIETVKLENTDISDYVGELLKEIFVNKNYKHYKARSNTSEVTSSIFKCVKEVTLLQECTEAIAKKYLKSEFDTRTRYSHLKYQIREGHLIQVMLYDRDKLYYFISKVELDPFLSGESYKKLLGYPYKRGALKTCLYEFEDKTQDIDNIYVVDKSDTEYWKDLFLDLIPCSTNEAATKDLFNLIDKKIATNTKNSLNDYYNLRNQLVSYFNQPREFTYDNMIDAIFNNYIPSIPEKVICVNLEVAI
;
A
#
# COMPACT_ATOMS: atom_id res chain seq x y z
N MET A 1 -12.10 1.47 10.22
CA MET A 1 -11.13 2.39 9.64
C MET A 1 -11.00 3.59 10.55
N ASN A 2 -9.80 3.83 11.07
CA ASN A 2 -9.46 4.94 11.96
C ASN A 2 -8.29 5.70 11.33
N ILE A 3 -8.47 7.00 11.02
CA ILE A 3 -7.41 7.81 10.42
C ILE A 3 -6.51 8.33 11.53
N LEU A 4 -5.21 8.02 11.46
CA LEU A 4 -4.20 8.44 12.42
C LEU A 4 -3.58 9.78 12.05
N SER A 5 -3.41 10.04 10.75
CA SER A 5 -2.94 11.32 10.22
C SER A 5 -3.31 11.48 8.75
N THR A 6 -3.51 12.73 8.33
CA THR A 6 -3.62 13.10 6.91
C THR A 6 -2.70 14.28 6.64
N ALA A 7 -1.94 14.23 5.55
CA ALA A 7 -1.15 15.32 5.02
C ALA A 7 -1.50 15.55 3.55
N MET A 8 -1.57 16.81 3.13
CA MET A 8 -1.96 17.18 1.78
C MET A 8 -1.00 18.24 1.24
N HIS A 9 -0.48 18.00 0.04
CA HIS A 9 0.50 18.85 -0.60
C HIS A 9 0.03 19.24 -1.99
N LYS A 10 -0.05 20.54 -2.26
CA LYS A 10 -0.21 21.06 -3.62
C LYS A 10 1.13 20.93 -4.33
N ILE A 11 1.10 20.35 -5.53
CA ILE A 11 2.32 20.07 -6.30
C ILE A 11 2.32 20.97 -7.53
N ASP A 12 3.17 21.98 -7.52
CA ASP A 12 3.37 22.87 -8.65
C ASP A 12 4.65 22.46 -9.40
N SER A 13 4.49 21.52 -10.33
CA SER A 13 5.58 21.05 -11.20
C SER A 13 5.93 22.03 -12.32
N ILE A 14 5.27 23.20 -12.41
CA ILE A 14 5.62 24.26 -13.36
C ILE A 14 6.63 25.21 -12.70
N ASN A 15 6.34 25.65 -11.48
CA ASN A 15 7.20 26.54 -10.69
C ASN A 15 8.19 25.78 -9.78
N ASN A 16 8.20 24.44 -9.85
CA ASN A 16 8.99 23.54 -9.00
C ASN A 16 8.80 23.81 -7.49
N ALA A 17 7.53 23.94 -7.07
CA ALA A 17 7.14 24.31 -5.72
C ALA A 17 6.16 23.30 -5.08
N ILE A 18 6.22 23.22 -3.75
CA ILE A 18 5.27 22.47 -2.91
C ILE A 18 4.69 23.42 -1.87
N GLU A 19 3.39 23.31 -1.65
CA GLU A 19 2.66 24.04 -0.62
C GLU A 19 1.84 23.04 0.21
N THR A 20 2.05 23.03 1.53
CA THR A 20 1.29 22.18 2.44
C THR A 20 -0.10 22.77 2.67
N VAL A 21 -1.14 22.00 2.34
CA VAL A 21 -2.53 22.43 2.48
C VAL A 21 -3.00 22.17 3.91
N LYS A 22 -3.50 23.22 4.57
CA LYS A 22 -4.11 23.13 5.90
C LYS A 22 -5.47 22.45 5.81
N LEU A 23 -5.63 21.34 6.54
CA LEU A 23 -6.84 20.52 6.57
C LEU A 23 -7.79 20.95 7.69
N GLU A 24 -8.14 22.24 7.69
CA GLU A 24 -9.02 22.86 8.71
C GLU A 24 -10.51 22.73 8.34
N ASN A 25 -10.84 22.27 7.13
CA ASN A 25 -12.22 22.08 6.65
C ASN A 25 -12.64 20.59 6.70
N THR A 26 -13.82 20.33 7.30
CA THR A 26 -14.49 19.03 7.33
C THR A 26 -14.73 18.43 5.95
N ASP A 27 -15.09 19.24 4.94
CA ASP A 27 -15.39 18.76 3.58
C ASP A 27 -14.20 18.02 2.96
N ILE A 28 -12.97 18.46 3.25
CA ILE A 28 -11.74 17.82 2.75
C ILE A 28 -11.50 16.51 3.49
N SER A 29 -11.79 16.45 4.79
CA SER A 29 -11.70 15.22 5.58
C SER A 29 -12.71 14.17 5.07
N ASP A 30 -13.94 14.58 4.78
CA ASP A 30 -14.97 13.72 4.20
C ASP A 30 -14.57 13.25 2.80
N TYR A 31 -14.06 14.13 1.95
CA TYR A 31 -13.53 13.77 0.62
C TYR A 31 -12.40 12.74 0.68
N VAL A 32 -11.45 12.89 1.61
CA VAL A 32 -10.40 11.88 1.85
C VAL A 32 -11.01 10.56 2.35
N GLY A 33 -12.01 10.64 3.22
CA GLY A 33 -12.74 9.46 3.72
C GLY A 33 -13.52 8.71 2.62
N GLU A 34 -14.13 9.41 1.67
CA GLU A 34 -14.76 8.81 0.49
C GLU A 34 -13.73 8.17 -0.43
N LEU A 35 -12.62 8.86 -0.69
CA LEU A 35 -11.54 8.34 -1.54
C LEU A 35 -10.95 7.04 -1.00
N LEU A 36 -10.72 6.98 0.32
CA LEU A 36 -10.26 5.77 1.00
C LEU A 36 -11.27 4.62 0.91
N LYS A 37 -12.59 4.90 0.89
CA LYS A 37 -13.66 3.89 0.72
C LYS A 37 -13.86 3.41 -0.72
N GLU A 38 -13.46 4.19 -1.73
CA GLU A 38 -13.39 3.69 -3.11
C GLU A 38 -12.21 2.71 -3.25
N ILE A 39 -11.11 3.00 -2.54
CA ILE A 39 -10.10 2.00 -2.17
C ILE A 39 -10.68 1.06 -1.08
N PHE A 40 -10.04 -0.08 -0.82
CA PHE A 40 -10.57 -1.25 -0.08
C PHE A 40 -11.84 -1.92 -0.67
N VAL A 41 -12.76 -1.18 -1.29
CA VAL A 41 -13.93 -1.73 -1.99
C VAL A 41 -13.61 -2.10 -3.43
N ASN A 42 -12.89 -1.26 -4.17
CA ASN A 42 -12.39 -1.61 -5.49
C ASN A 42 -11.50 -2.87 -5.38
N LYS A 43 -11.65 -3.83 -6.29
CA LYS A 43 -10.86 -5.08 -6.31
C LYS A 43 -9.78 -5.11 -7.38
N ASN A 44 -9.71 -4.09 -8.24
CA ASN A 44 -8.78 -4.02 -9.36
C ASN A 44 -7.43 -3.40 -8.95
N TYR A 45 -6.80 -3.95 -7.91
CA TYR A 45 -5.42 -3.62 -7.55
C TYR A 45 -4.44 -4.48 -8.34
N LYS A 46 -3.29 -3.89 -8.65
CA LYS A 46 -2.09 -4.65 -9.02
C LYS A 46 -1.18 -4.74 -7.80
N HIS A 47 -0.61 -5.92 -7.54
CA HIS A 47 0.38 -6.12 -6.48
C HIS A 47 1.76 -5.65 -6.94
N TYR A 48 2.47 -4.96 -6.05
CA TYR A 48 3.82 -4.46 -6.26
C TYR A 48 4.71 -4.84 -5.07
N LYS A 49 6.02 -4.76 -5.31
CA LYS A 49 7.05 -4.78 -4.26
C LYS A 49 8.00 -3.60 -4.45
N ALA A 50 8.55 -3.09 -3.36
CA ALA A 50 9.58 -2.07 -3.42
C ALA A 50 10.83 -2.64 -4.13
N ARG A 51 11.44 -1.86 -5.02
CA ARG A 51 12.71 -2.24 -5.65
C ARG A 51 13.84 -2.33 -4.61
N SER A 52 13.80 -1.46 -3.60
CA SER A 52 14.59 -1.54 -2.39
C SER A 52 13.83 -0.95 -1.19
N ASN A 53 13.99 -1.53 -0.01
CA ASN A 53 13.51 -0.95 1.25
C ASN A 53 14.24 0.38 1.60
N THR A 54 15.34 0.68 0.92
CA THR A 54 16.10 1.93 1.03
C THR A 54 15.72 2.98 -0.02
N SER A 55 14.68 2.75 -0.84
CA SER A 55 14.20 3.79 -1.78
C SER A 55 13.66 4.99 -1.00
N GLU A 56 13.74 6.19 -1.58
CA GLU A 56 13.43 7.44 -0.88
C GLU A 56 12.00 7.46 -0.31
N VAL A 57 11.01 6.97 -1.08
CA VAL A 57 9.62 6.84 -0.62
C VAL A 57 9.48 5.73 0.41
N THR A 58 9.93 4.51 0.12
CA THR A 58 9.74 3.34 1.00
C THR A 58 10.42 3.55 2.36
N SER A 59 11.63 4.10 2.39
CA SER A 59 12.35 4.42 3.63
C SER A 59 11.68 5.54 4.43
N SER A 60 11.14 6.58 3.76
CA SER A 60 10.36 7.63 4.42
C SER A 60 9.09 7.08 5.07
N ILE A 61 8.38 6.16 4.41
CA ILE A 61 7.20 5.52 4.98
C ILE A 61 7.58 4.65 6.18
N PHE A 62 8.62 3.82 6.07
CA PHE A 62 9.12 3.04 7.22
C PHE A 62 9.50 3.92 8.42
N LYS A 63 10.09 5.10 8.15
CA LYS A 63 10.49 6.06 9.18
C LYS A 63 9.27 6.61 9.94
N CYS A 64 8.22 7.08 9.26
CA CYS A 64 7.03 7.61 9.95
C CYS A 64 6.10 6.53 10.55
N VAL A 65 6.12 5.31 10.01
CA VAL A 65 5.39 4.16 10.60
C VAL A 65 6.01 3.75 11.94
N LYS A 66 7.34 3.75 12.03
CA LYS A 66 8.07 3.42 13.26
C LYS A 66 8.10 4.58 14.26
N GLU A 67 8.18 5.81 13.77
CA GLU A 67 8.27 7.02 14.59
C GLU A 67 7.30 8.11 14.10
N VAL A 68 6.09 8.13 14.69
CA VAL A 68 4.99 9.03 14.31
C VAL A 68 5.33 10.52 14.49
N THR A 69 6.27 10.86 15.39
CA THR A 69 6.80 12.23 15.55
C THR A 69 7.50 12.76 14.30
N LEU A 70 7.98 11.88 13.41
CA LEU A 70 8.67 12.24 12.17
C LEU A 70 7.72 12.27 10.95
N LEU A 71 6.41 12.13 11.15
CA LEU A 71 5.43 12.03 10.07
C LEU A 71 5.36 13.28 9.18
N GLN A 72 5.55 14.48 9.73
CA GLN A 72 5.65 15.69 8.91
C GLN A 72 6.88 15.62 7.98
N GLU A 73 8.07 15.35 8.53
CA GLU A 73 9.32 15.25 7.75
C GLU A 73 9.20 14.23 6.62
N CYS A 74 8.62 13.07 6.91
CA CYS A 74 8.45 11.97 5.95
C CYS A 74 7.44 12.33 4.86
N THR A 75 6.30 12.94 5.21
CA THR A 75 5.29 13.35 4.22
C THR A 75 5.81 14.47 3.30
N GLU A 76 6.61 15.39 3.83
CA GLU A 76 7.30 16.41 3.04
C GLU A 76 8.37 15.80 2.11
N ALA A 77 9.15 14.82 2.58
CA ALA A 77 10.15 14.13 1.77
C ALA A 77 9.49 13.39 0.59
N ILE A 78 8.42 12.64 0.85
CA ILE A 78 7.61 11.97 -0.17
C ILE A 78 7.03 12.98 -1.17
N ALA A 79 6.53 14.14 -0.70
CA ALA A 79 6.04 15.20 -1.59
C ALA A 79 7.15 15.81 -2.47
N LYS A 80 8.36 16.05 -1.92
CA LYS A 80 9.55 16.53 -2.67
C LYS A 80 9.98 15.51 -3.73
N LYS A 81 9.98 14.22 -3.41
CA LYS A 81 10.24 13.13 -4.35
C LYS A 81 9.17 13.05 -5.46
N TYR A 82 7.90 13.24 -5.11
CA TYR A 82 6.82 13.31 -6.10
C TYR A 82 6.98 14.50 -7.05
N LEU A 83 7.20 15.71 -6.53
CA LEU A 83 7.43 16.93 -7.32
C LEU A 83 8.55 16.72 -8.34
N LYS A 84 9.72 16.22 -7.90
CA LYS A 84 10.85 15.95 -8.77
C LYS A 84 10.48 14.97 -9.89
N SER A 85 9.81 13.87 -9.54
CA SER A 85 9.42 12.84 -10.51
C SER A 85 8.38 13.36 -11.51
N GLU A 86 7.47 14.26 -11.10
CA GLU A 86 6.55 14.95 -12.01
C GLU A 86 7.28 15.96 -12.91
N PHE A 87 8.19 16.77 -12.36
CA PHE A 87 8.98 17.76 -13.09
C PHE A 87 9.87 17.12 -14.16
N ASP A 88 10.62 16.07 -13.79
CA ASP A 88 11.51 15.32 -14.70
C ASP A 88 10.69 14.71 -15.86
N THR A 89 9.51 14.15 -15.53
CA THR A 89 8.59 13.58 -16.53
C THR A 89 8.00 14.66 -17.44
N ARG A 90 7.51 15.77 -16.88
CA ARG A 90 6.97 16.92 -17.64
C ARG A 90 8.03 17.49 -18.59
N THR A 91 9.28 17.57 -18.16
CA THR A 91 10.41 18.03 -18.98
C THR A 91 10.70 17.05 -20.11
N ARG A 92 10.82 15.74 -19.81
CA ARG A 92 11.09 14.68 -20.79
C ARG A 92 10.01 14.59 -21.89
N TYR A 93 8.75 14.80 -21.53
CA TYR A 93 7.60 14.70 -22.44
C TYR A 93 6.99 16.07 -22.84
N SER A 94 7.74 17.16 -22.65
CA SER A 94 7.30 18.54 -22.95
C SER A 94 6.84 18.78 -24.40
N HIS A 95 7.30 17.94 -25.33
CA HIS A 95 6.93 17.95 -26.76
C HIS A 95 5.60 17.24 -27.06
N LEU A 96 4.99 16.54 -26.09
CA LEU A 96 3.72 15.82 -26.26
C LEU A 96 2.52 16.70 -25.90
N LYS A 97 1.40 16.48 -26.59
CA LYS A 97 0.12 17.17 -26.32
C LYS A 97 -0.49 16.81 -24.96
N TYR A 98 -0.11 15.67 -24.37
CA TYR A 98 -0.61 15.24 -23.08
C TYR A 98 0.33 15.73 -21.97
N GLN A 99 -0.13 16.69 -21.18
CA GLN A 99 0.57 17.14 -19.99
C GLN A 99 -0.01 16.49 -18.74
N ILE A 100 0.84 16.27 -17.74
CA ILE A 100 0.41 15.83 -16.41
C ILE A 100 -0.50 16.92 -15.82
N ARG A 101 -1.68 16.54 -15.35
CA ARG A 101 -2.64 17.51 -14.79
C ARG A 101 -2.19 17.99 -13.42
N GLU A 102 -2.48 19.26 -13.14
CA GLU A 102 -2.35 19.83 -11.80
C GLU A 102 -3.17 19.05 -10.78
N GLY A 103 -2.65 18.97 -9.56
CA GLY A 103 -3.25 18.14 -8.52
C GLY A 103 -2.54 18.27 -7.18
N HIS A 104 -3.06 17.50 -6.23
CA HIS A 104 -2.57 17.44 -4.87
C HIS A 104 -2.17 16.00 -4.53
N LEU A 105 -1.06 15.86 -3.80
CA LEU A 105 -0.64 14.61 -3.21
C LEU A 105 -1.24 14.50 -1.81
N ILE A 106 -2.16 13.55 -1.64
CA ILE A 106 -2.78 13.21 -0.35
C ILE A 106 -2.03 12.00 0.21
N GLN A 107 -1.64 12.10 1.48
CA GLN A 107 -0.96 11.05 2.23
C GLN A 107 -1.76 10.78 3.50
N VAL A 108 -2.10 9.52 3.77
CA VAL A 108 -2.90 9.14 4.95
C VAL A 108 -2.25 7.95 5.65
N MET A 109 -2.11 8.03 6.96
CA MET A 109 -1.82 6.87 7.80
C MET A 109 -3.09 6.50 8.55
N LEU A 110 -3.48 5.22 8.50
CA LEU A 110 -4.75 4.75 9.06
C LEU A 110 -4.65 3.31 9.57
N TYR A 111 -5.55 2.93 10.46
CA TYR A 111 -5.70 1.58 10.98
C TYR A 111 -7.06 1.00 10.55
N ASP A 112 -7.09 -0.20 9.98
CA ASP A 112 -8.34 -0.95 9.71
C ASP A 112 -8.12 -2.44 9.96
N ARG A 113 -9.08 -3.10 10.63
CA ARG A 113 -9.12 -4.57 10.84
C ARG A 113 -7.78 -5.16 11.29
N ASP A 114 -7.21 -4.56 12.34
CA ASP A 114 -5.96 -5.00 12.96
C ASP A 114 -4.74 -4.94 12.04
N LYS A 115 -4.76 -4.04 11.03
CA LYS A 115 -3.60 -3.68 10.21
C LYS A 115 -3.41 -2.17 10.12
N LEU A 116 -2.15 -1.76 10.09
CA LEU A 116 -1.72 -0.40 9.79
C LEU A 116 -1.55 -0.24 8.28
N TYR A 117 -1.96 0.90 7.76
CA TYR A 117 -1.88 1.25 6.35
C TYR A 117 -1.26 2.63 6.14
N TYR A 118 -0.47 2.75 5.08
CA TYR A 118 -0.01 4.03 4.57
C TYR A 118 -0.46 4.21 3.12
N PHE A 119 -1.21 5.27 2.87
CA PHE A 119 -1.88 5.57 1.62
C PHE A 119 -1.28 6.81 0.98
N ILE A 120 -0.99 6.75 -0.32
CA ILE A 120 -0.53 7.88 -1.12
C ILE A 120 -1.42 7.97 -2.35
N SER A 121 -2.00 9.13 -2.62
CA SER A 121 -2.86 9.35 -3.79
C SER A 121 -2.59 10.70 -4.44
N LYS A 122 -2.56 10.71 -5.77
CA LYS A 122 -2.61 11.94 -6.56
C LYS A 122 -4.07 12.21 -6.94
N VAL A 123 -4.62 13.31 -6.43
CA VAL A 123 -5.92 13.83 -6.83
C VAL A 123 -5.71 14.96 -7.84
N GLU A 124 -6.12 14.72 -9.09
CA GLU A 124 -6.07 15.72 -10.15
C GLU A 124 -7.29 16.65 -10.06
N LEU A 125 -7.10 17.95 -10.27
CA LEU A 125 -8.19 18.92 -10.22
C LEU A 125 -8.96 18.92 -11.55
N ASP A 126 -10.28 19.00 -11.47
CA ASP A 126 -11.14 19.15 -12.63
C ASP A 126 -11.55 20.61 -12.83
N PRO A 127 -11.55 21.12 -14.08
CA PRO A 127 -12.01 22.45 -14.39
C PRO A 127 -13.54 22.54 -14.36
N PHE A 128 -14.06 23.55 -13.68
CA PHE A 128 -15.49 23.87 -13.65
C PHE A 128 -15.74 25.37 -13.87
N LEU A 129 -16.97 25.72 -14.26
CA LEU A 129 -17.40 27.12 -14.36
C LEU A 129 -18.08 27.52 -13.04
N SER A 130 -17.54 28.50 -12.35
CA SER A 130 -18.11 29.02 -11.09
C SER A 130 -19.45 29.73 -11.36
N GLY A 131 -20.52 29.33 -10.66
CA GLY A 131 -21.82 30.00 -10.76
C GLY A 131 -21.88 31.39 -10.12
N GLU A 132 -20.90 31.74 -9.28
CA GLU A 132 -20.81 33.04 -8.62
C GLU A 132 -19.92 34.00 -9.40
N SER A 133 -18.70 33.57 -9.75
CA SER A 133 -17.71 34.43 -10.42
C SER A 133 -17.74 34.36 -11.95
N TYR A 134 -18.48 33.40 -12.52
CA TYR A 134 -18.53 33.08 -13.96
C TYR A 134 -17.16 32.80 -14.60
N LYS A 135 -16.14 32.52 -13.78
CA LYS A 135 -14.78 32.18 -14.20
C LYS A 135 -14.58 30.67 -14.18
N LYS A 136 -13.68 30.20 -15.04
CA LYS A 136 -13.16 28.83 -14.99
C LYS A 136 -12.27 28.69 -13.75
N LEU A 137 -12.66 27.81 -12.84
CA LEU A 137 -11.91 27.45 -11.64
C LEU A 137 -11.48 25.98 -11.71
N LEU A 138 -10.61 25.56 -10.79
CA LEU A 138 -10.19 24.18 -10.59
C LEU A 138 -10.72 23.69 -9.24
N GLY A 139 -11.20 22.44 -9.17
CA GLY A 139 -11.76 21.86 -7.95
C GLY A 139 -11.58 20.35 -7.85
N TYR A 140 -11.79 19.81 -6.65
CA TYR A 140 -11.68 18.37 -6.40
C TYR A 140 -12.89 17.62 -6.98
N PRO A 141 -12.68 16.51 -7.71
CA PRO A 141 -13.78 15.77 -8.33
C PRO A 141 -14.41 14.76 -7.36
N TYR A 142 -15.66 15.00 -6.95
CA TYR A 142 -16.45 14.04 -6.13
C TYR A 142 -16.78 12.72 -6.83
N LYS A 143 -16.81 12.69 -8.17
CA LYS A 143 -17.28 11.51 -8.95
C LYS A 143 -16.21 10.84 -9.81
N ARG A 144 -14.97 11.35 -9.79
CA ARG A 144 -13.82 10.68 -10.40
C ARG A 144 -12.87 10.29 -9.29
N GLY A 145 -12.97 9.04 -8.84
CA GLY A 145 -12.01 8.44 -7.92
C GLY A 145 -10.58 8.58 -8.40
N ALA A 146 -9.64 8.60 -7.45
CA ALA A 146 -8.23 8.80 -7.73
C ALA A 146 -7.75 7.93 -8.89
N LEU A 147 -7.09 8.59 -9.84
CA LEU A 147 -6.54 7.93 -11.01
C LEU A 147 -5.22 7.22 -10.69
N LYS A 148 -4.56 7.63 -9.60
CA LYS A 148 -3.23 7.23 -9.15
C LYS A 148 -3.20 7.11 -7.62
N THR A 149 -3.05 5.88 -7.14
CA THR A 149 -3.03 5.55 -5.72
C THR A 149 -2.01 4.45 -5.46
N CYS A 150 -1.36 4.52 -4.30
CA CYS A 150 -0.58 3.45 -3.71
C CYS A 150 -1.07 3.23 -2.27
N LEU A 151 -1.23 1.97 -1.87
CA LEU A 151 -1.58 1.56 -0.52
C LEU A 151 -0.55 0.54 -0.04
N TYR A 152 0.23 0.93 0.96
CA TYR A 152 1.11 0.05 1.72
C TYR A 152 0.31 -0.51 2.90
N GLU A 153 0.33 -1.82 3.07
CA GLU A 153 -0.21 -2.55 4.20
C GLU A 153 0.96 -3.07 5.04
N PHE A 154 0.90 -2.86 6.35
CA PHE A 154 1.94 -3.27 7.29
C PHE A 154 1.44 -4.40 8.18
N GLU A 155 2.34 -5.32 8.52
CA GLU A 155 2.07 -6.33 9.53
C GLU A 155 2.12 -5.70 10.93
N ASP A 156 1.07 -5.91 11.72
CA ASP A 156 0.82 -5.23 13.00
C ASP A 156 1.99 -5.35 13.99
N LYS A 157 2.59 -6.54 14.08
CA LYS A 157 3.62 -6.84 15.09
C LYS A 157 5.03 -6.40 14.71
N THR A 158 5.41 -6.48 13.45
CA THR A 158 6.79 -6.21 13.01
C THR A 158 6.94 -4.84 12.35
N GLN A 159 5.82 -4.23 11.94
CA GLN A 159 5.78 -3.02 11.12
C GLN A 159 6.58 -3.15 9.80
N ASP A 160 6.76 -4.38 9.32
CA ASP A 160 7.24 -4.65 7.98
C ASP A 160 6.11 -4.45 6.97
N ILE A 161 6.47 -4.12 5.72
CA ILE A 161 5.50 -4.08 4.62
C ILE A 161 5.04 -5.51 4.34
N ASP A 162 3.76 -5.76 4.52
CA ASP A 162 3.10 -6.95 4.02
C ASP A 162 2.81 -6.75 2.52
N ASN A 163 1.84 -5.92 2.16
CA ASN A 163 1.41 -5.71 0.77
C ASN A 163 1.67 -4.28 0.27
N ILE A 164 1.91 -4.14 -1.04
CA ILE A 164 1.83 -2.86 -1.74
C ILE A 164 0.86 -3.01 -2.91
N TYR A 165 -0.21 -2.21 -2.89
CA TYR A 165 -1.23 -2.19 -3.92
C TYR A 165 -1.16 -0.87 -4.69
N VAL A 166 -1.16 -0.93 -6.02
CA VAL A 166 -1.20 0.28 -6.86
C VAL A 166 -2.44 0.27 -7.74
N VAL A 167 -3.12 1.41 -7.79
CA VAL A 167 -4.09 1.77 -8.82
C VAL A 167 -3.45 2.85 -9.69
N ASP A 168 -3.21 2.55 -10.96
CA ASP A 168 -2.99 3.60 -11.98
C ASP A 168 -3.83 3.26 -13.21
N LYS A 169 -4.95 3.99 -13.39
CA LYS A 169 -5.86 3.79 -14.54
C LYS A 169 -5.20 4.16 -15.89
N SER A 170 -4.09 4.89 -15.86
CA SER A 170 -3.31 5.28 -17.05
C SER A 170 -1.99 4.50 -17.18
N ASP A 171 -1.73 3.54 -16.28
CA ASP A 171 -0.54 2.65 -16.22
C ASP A 171 0.83 3.34 -16.43
N THR A 172 1.01 4.55 -15.90
CA THR A 172 2.18 5.38 -16.18
C THR A 172 3.44 4.94 -15.43
N GLU A 173 4.58 4.99 -16.13
CA GLU A 173 5.92 4.71 -15.57
C GLU A 173 6.28 5.67 -14.43
N TYR A 174 5.96 6.97 -14.56
CA TYR A 174 6.39 7.97 -13.57
C TYR A 174 5.79 7.76 -12.18
N TRP A 175 4.58 7.22 -12.08
CA TRP A 175 3.93 6.96 -10.80
C TRP A 175 4.54 5.75 -10.09
N LYS A 176 4.56 4.60 -10.78
CA LYS A 176 5.00 3.33 -10.19
C LYS A 176 6.52 3.20 -10.08
N ASP A 177 7.27 3.63 -11.08
CA ASP A 177 8.72 3.48 -11.14
C ASP A 177 9.43 4.75 -10.65
N LEU A 178 9.31 5.87 -11.38
CA LEU A 178 10.12 7.05 -11.08
C LEU A 178 9.80 7.68 -9.71
N PHE A 179 8.54 7.69 -9.28
CA PHE A 179 8.14 8.22 -7.97
C PHE A 179 8.27 7.18 -6.86
N LEU A 180 7.47 6.10 -6.92
CA LEU A 180 7.34 5.14 -5.81
C LEU A 180 8.47 4.09 -5.74
N ASP A 181 9.28 3.93 -6.80
CA ASP A 181 10.31 2.90 -6.96
C ASP A 181 9.80 1.46 -6.70
N LEU A 182 8.69 1.15 -7.35
CA LEU A 182 7.99 -0.13 -7.25
C LEU A 182 8.07 -0.92 -8.56
N ILE A 183 8.27 -2.23 -8.43
CA ILE A 183 8.16 -3.19 -9.52
C ILE A 183 6.92 -4.07 -9.33
N PRO A 184 6.17 -4.39 -10.40
CA PRO A 184 5.00 -5.25 -10.30
C PRO A 184 5.43 -6.63 -9.85
N CYS A 185 4.66 -7.25 -8.95
CA CYS A 185 4.86 -8.65 -8.62
C CYS A 185 4.55 -9.51 -9.84
N SER A 186 5.32 -10.58 -10.06
CA SER A 186 4.98 -11.57 -11.08
C SER A 186 3.71 -12.34 -10.68
N THR A 187 3.01 -12.95 -11.64
CA THR A 187 1.84 -13.80 -11.36
C THR A 187 2.18 -14.92 -10.38
N ASN A 188 3.39 -15.48 -10.50
CA ASN A 188 3.89 -16.51 -9.59
C ASN A 188 4.12 -15.93 -8.19
N GLU A 189 4.75 -14.75 -8.06
CA GLU A 189 4.93 -14.11 -6.74
C GLU A 189 3.60 -13.81 -6.04
N ALA A 190 2.60 -13.32 -6.77
CA ALA A 190 1.26 -13.09 -6.23
C ALA A 190 0.61 -14.40 -5.77
N ALA A 191 0.58 -15.44 -6.63
CA ALA A 191 0.01 -16.73 -6.29
C ALA A 191 0.75 -17.45 -5.14
N THR A 192 2.08 -17.37 -5.11
CA THR A 192 2.91 -17.86 -4.00
C THR A 192 2.57 -17.15 -2.70
N LYS A 193 2.35 -15.84 -2.74
CA LYS A 193 1.97 -15.07 -1.55
C LYS A 193 0.54 -15.36 -1.09
N ASP A 194 -0.41 -15.48 -2.00
CA ASP A 194 -1.79 -15.83 -1.68
C ASP A 194 -1.87 -17.23 -1.04
N LEU A 195 -1.09 -18.18 -1.55
CA LEU A 195 -0.96 -19.52 -0.98
C LEU A 195 -0.33 -19.49 0.43
N PHE A 196 0.77 -18.74 0.61
CA PHE A 196 1.38 -18.54 1.93
C PHE A 196 0.36 -17.97 2.93
N ASN A 197 -0.35 -16.90 2.56
CA ASN A 197 -1.34 -16.23 3.39
C ASN A 197 -2.53 -17.14 3.75
N LEU A 198 -2.98 -17.97 2.79
CA LEU A 198 -4.03 -18.96 3.02
C LEU A 198 -3.60 -19.98 4.09
N ILE A 199 -2.35 -20.45 4.04
CA ILE A 199 -1.80 -21.42 4.98
C ILE A 199 -1.53 -20.79 6.35
N ASP A 200 -0.91 -19.60 6.42
CA ASP A 200 -0.64 -18.90 7.70
C ASP A 200 -1.96 -18.63 8.46
N LYS A 201 -3.03 -18.25 7.74
CA LYS A 201 -4.37 -18.10 8.32
C LYS A 201 -4.95 -19.43 8.85
N LYS A 202 -4.69 -20.55 8.18
CA LYS A 202 -5.10 -21.90 8.62
C LYS A 202 -4.30 -22.34 9.86
N ILE A 203 -2.99 -22.07 9.89
CA ILE A 203 -2.14 -22.28 11.08
C ILE A 203 -2.74 -21.50 12.25
N ALA A 204 -2.88 -20.17 12.13
CA ALA A 204 -3.43 -19.29 13.17
C ALA A 204 -4.80 -19.77 13.70
N THR A 205 -5.66 -20.28 12.82
CA THR A 205 -6.98 -20.83 13.20
C THR A 205 -6.86 -22.10 14.05
N ASN A 206 -5.99 -23.03 13.67
CA ASN A 206 -5.82 -24.32 14.34
C ASN A 206 -4.96 -24.24 15.61
N THR A 207 -4.04 -23.26 15.68
CA THR A 207 -3.18 -22.97 16.85
C THR A 207 -3.72 -21.85 17.73
N LYS A 208 -4.98 -21.45 17.58
CA LYS A 208 -5.58 -20.29 18.31
C LYS A 208 -5.41 -20.32 19.83
N ASN A 209 -5.29 -21.52 20.43
CA ASN A 209 -5.11 -21.71 21.87
C ASN A 209 -3.63 -21.94 22.27
N SER A 210 -2.68 -21.91 21.32
CA SER A 210 -1.25 -22.09 21.56
C SER A 210 -0.41 -21.18 20.65
N LEU A 211 -0.02 -20.03 21.21
CA LEU A 211 0.82 -19.04 20.52
C LEU A 211 2.22 -19.57 20.17
N ASN A 212 2.74 -20.51 20.96
CA ASN A 212 4.02 -21.18 20.69
C ASN A 212 3.93 -22.03 19.41
N ASP A 213 2.86 -22.82 19.26
CA ASP A 213 2.66 -23.66 18.09
C ASP A 213 2.39 -22.82 16.82
N TYR A 214 1.71 -21.67 16.95
CA TYR A 214 1.57 -20.70 15.86
C TYR A 214 2.94 -20.25 15.32
N TYR A 215 3.83 -19.76 16.21
CA TYR A 215 5.12 -19.24 15.77
C TYR A 215 6.03 -20.33 15.21
N ASN A 216 6.03 -21.54 15.76
CA ASN A 216 6.83 -22.65 15.24
C ASN A 216 6.42 -23.04 13.81
N LEU A 217 5.12 -23.28 13.58
CA LEU A 217 4.60 -23.63 12.26
C LEU A 217 4.77 -22.48 11.25
N ARG A 218 4.53 -21.23 11.66
CA ARG A 218 4.76 -20.07 10.79
C ARG A 218 6.23 -19.90 10.42
N ASN A 219 7.15 -20.10 11.36
CA ASN A 219 8.60 -20.03 11.07
C ASN A 219 9.04 -21.13 10.10
N GLN A 220 8.47 -22.34 10.21
CA GLN A 220 8.69 -23.42 9.24
C GLN A 220 8.12 -23.07 7.86
N LEU A 221 6.91 -22.50 7.79
CA LEU A 221 6.31 -22.01 6.54
C LEU A 221 7.16 -20.93 5.87
N VAL A 222 7.62 -19.93 6.62
CA VAL A 222 8.54 -18.88 6.15
C VAL A 222 9.85 -19.49 5.64
N SER A 223 10.43 -20.44 6.38
CA SER A 223 11.65 -21.14 5.95
C SER A 223 11.42 -21.97 4.67
N TYR A 224 10.25 -22.61 4.53
CA TYR A 224 9.95 -23.44 3.38
C TYR A 224 9.89 -22.62 2.08
N PHE A 225 9.15 -21.52 2.11
CA PHE A 225 8.93 -20.60 0.97
C PHE A 225 10.18 -19.79 0.60
N ASN A 226 11.09 -19.53 1.54
CA ASN A 226 12.34 -18.79 1.29
C ASN A 226 13.50 -19.65 0.74
N GLN A 227 13.35 -20.97 0.65
CA GLN A 227 14.39 -21.85 0.10
C GLN A 227 14.21 -22.01 -1.42
N PRO A 228 15.31 -21.93 -2.22
CA PRO A 228 15.25 -22.17 -3.66
C PRO A 228 14.97 -23.65 -3.95
N ARG A 229 13.71 -23.98 -4.22
CA ARG A 229 13.22 -25.33 -4.53
C ARG A 229 12.13 -25.28 -5.61
N GLU A 230 11.86 -26.42 -6.24
CA GLU A 230 10.60 -26.61 -6.93
C GLU A 230 9.47 -26.75 -5.88
N PHE A 231 8.44 -25.91 -6.00
CA PHE A 231 7.33 -25.90 -5.06
C PHE A 231 6.27 -26.91 -5.49
N THR A 232 6.00 -27.90 -4.64
CA THR A 232 4.75 -28.67 -4.66
C THR A 232 4.05 -28.56 -3.31
N TYR A 233 2.72 -28.69 -3.32
CA TYR A 233 1.90 -28.62 -2.11
C TYR A 233 2.20 -29.80 -1.18
N ASP A 234 2.30 -31.02 -1.72
CA ASP A 234 2.52 -32.24 -0.93
C ASP A 234 3.85 -32.19 -0.17
N ASN A 235 4.96 -31.84 -0.86
CA ASN A 235 6.28 -31.68 -0.25
C ASN A 235 6.28 -30.61 0.87
N MET A 236 5.43 -29.59 0.75
CA MET A 236 5.28 -28.55 1.76
C MET A 236 4.50 -29.06 2.97
N ILE A 237 3.44 -29.84 2.76
CA ILE A 237 2.69 -30.48 3.84
C ILE A 237 3.57 -31.48 4.61
N ASP A 238 4.33 -32.31 3.89
CA ASP A 238 5.31 -33.24 4.47
C ASP A 238 6.37 -32.53 5.33
N ALA A 239 6.94 -31.44 4.81
CA ALA A 239 8.04 -30.73 5.45
C ALA A 239 7.62 -29.90 6.68
N ILE A 240 6.38 -29.42 6.73
CA ILE A 240 5.90 -28.52 7.80
C ILE A 240 5.01 -29.25 8.80
N PHE A 241 4.07 -30.10 8.35
CA PHE A 241 3.00 -30.60 9.21
C PHE A 241 3.15 -32.08 9.60
N ASN A 242 3.59 -32.95 8.68
CA ASN A 242 3.55 -34.41 8.93
C ASN A 242 4.51 -34.89 10.05
N ASN A 243 5.48 -34.08 10.44
CA ASN A 243 6.37 -34.34 11.58
C ASN A 243 6.24 -33.30 12.71
N TYR A 244 5.20 -32.46 12.68
CA TYR A 244 4.98 -31.46 13.72
C TYR A 244 4.36 -32.06 14.97
N ILE A 245 4.99 -31.84 16.13
CA ILE A 245 4.49 -32.27 17.44
C ILE A 245 4.05 -31.02 18.22
N PRO A 246 2.74 -30.83 18.46
CA PRO A 246 2.25 -29.71 19.25
C PRO A 246 2.79 -29.70 20.67
N SER A 247 3.17 -28.51 21.15
CA SER A 247 3.68 -28.32 22.51
C SER A 247 2.64 -28.66 23.59
N ILE A 248 1.35 -28.50 23.29
CA ILE A 248 0.22 -29.01 24.08
C ILE A 248 -0.83 -29.57 23.11
N PRO A 249 -0.90 -30.90 22.88
CA PRO A 249 -1.79 -31.52 21.88
C PRO A 249 -3.27 -31.12 22.01
N GLU A 250 -3.78 -31.02 23.23
CA GLU A 250 -5.16 -30.63 23.54
C GLU A 250 -5.53 -29.21 23.08
N LYS A 251 -4.53 -28.35 22.81
CA LYS A 251 -4.71 -26.95 22.43
C LYS A 251 -4.58 -26.70 20.92
N VAL A 252 -4.18 -27.70 20.14
CA VAL A 252 -4.01 -27.55 18.69
C VAL A 252 -4.88 -28.54 17.96
N ILE A 253 -5.75 -28.04 17.09
CA ILE A 253 -6.62 -28.90 16.25
C ILE A 253 -5.80 -29.36 15.04
N CYS A 254 -4.78 -30.17 15.29
CA CYS A 254 -3.98 -30.89 14.28
C CYS A 254 -4.74 -32.13 13.78
N VAL A 255 -5.95 -31.94 13.26
CA VAL A 255 -6.68 -32.98 12.55
C VAL A 255 -6.67 -32.64 11.06
N ASN A 256 -5.69 -33.23 10.37
CA ASN A 256 -5.50 -33.30 8.91
C ASN A 256 -5.85 -32.01 8.13
N LEU A 257 -4.87 -31.12 8.00
CA LEU A 257 -4.91 -30.05 6.99
C LEU A 257 -5.01 -30.58 5.55
N GLU A 258 -4.67 -31.86 5.33
CA GLU A 258 -4.80 -32.63 4.07
C GLU A 258 -6.21 -32.59 3.45
N VAL A 259 -7.27 -32.29 4.22
CA VAL A 259 -8.68 -32.46 3.79
C VAL A 259 -9.40 -31.12 3.61
N ALA A 260 -8.72 -29.97 3.73
CA ALA A 260 -9.39 -28.68 3.94
C ALA A 260 -8.87 -27.51 3.09
N ILE A 261 -8.38 -27.74 1.87
CA ILE A 261 -8.18 -26.73 0.80
C ILE A 261 -8.79 -27.27 -0.50
#